data_AF-A0A382GBC5-F1
#
_entry.id   AF-A0A382GBC5-F1
#
_cell.length_a   1.000
_cell.length_b   1.000
_cell.length_c   1.000
_cell.angle_alpha   90.00
_cell.angle_beta   90.00
_cell.angle_gamma   90.00
#
_symmetry.space_group_name_H-M   'P 1'
#
loop_
_entity.id
_entity.type
_entity.pdbx_description
1 polymer ?
#
loop_
_entity_poly.entity_id
_entity_poly.type
_entity_poly.pdbx_seq_one_letter_code
_entity_poly.pdbx_strand_id
1 'polypeptide(L)'
;MGRPLNKKLFTTAAAGATAGKNEIKVSFHNGTAVKEGTIIRQKGSKRFVCAETGTADTEHTCTLKTGILPAALSAGEMSIMVLGADAETYTVSKIAGHKVTVVAPSGTGSNALDGTSLQWQMGSAASSGIVRMEEAGDDDVANTDDDDFTDNA
;
A
#
# COMPACT_ATOMS: atom_id res chain seq x y z
N MET A 1 -12.76 -16.24 5.55
CA MET A 1 -11.49 -15.51 5.71
C MET A 1 -10.67 -15.70 4.45
N GLY A 2 -10.11 -14.62 3.87
CA GLY A 2 -9.26 -14.72 2.68
C GLY A 2 -7.90 -15.36 3.00
N ARG A 3 -7.22 -15.91 1.99
CA ARG A 3 -5.87 -16.46 2.17
C ARG A 3 -4.92 -15.35 2.64
N PRO A 4 -4.13 -15.58 3.71
CA PRO A 4 -3.11 -14.63 4.15
C PRO A 4 -2.14 -14.28 3.03
N LEU A 5 -1.56 -13.08 3.10
CA LEU A 5 -0.52 -12.64 2.19
C LEU A 5 0.74 -13.51 2.33
N ASN A 6 1.47 -13.65 1.24
CA ASN A 6 2.74 -14.39 1.27
C ASN A 6 3.80 -13.57 2.01
N LYS A 7 4.56 -14.21 2.90
CA LYS A 7 5.61 -13.57 3.69
C LYS A 7 6.72 -12.94 2.85
N LYS A 8 6.88 -13.33 1.58
CA LYS A 8 7.83 -12.69 0.64
C LYS A 8 7.52 -11.21 0.35
N LEU A 9 6.30 -10.76 0.69
CA LEU A 9 5.83 -9.39 0.50
C LEU A 9 6.05 -8.53 1.76
N PHE A 10 6.69 -9.12 2.77
CA PHE A 10 6.96 -8.49 4.06
C PHE A 10 8.46 -8.40 4.27
N THR A 11 8.87 -7.40 5.04
CA THR A 11 10.25 -7.27 5.54
C THR A 11 10.28 -7.39 7.07
N THR A 12 11.44 -7.12 7.66
CA THR A 12 11.64 -6.95 9.11
C THR A 12 11.82 -5.47 9.42
N ALA A 13 11.44 -5.06 10.64
CA ALA A 13 11.59 -3.67 11.06
C ALA A 13 13.06 -3.19 11.01
N ALA A 14 14.01 -4.10 11.26
CA ALA A 14 15.45 -3.82 11.20
C ALA A 14 15.96 -3.66 9.75
N ALA A 15 15.41 -4.44 8.82
CA ALA A 15 15.87 -4.40 7.42
C ALA A 15 15.22 -3.27 6.62
N GLY A 16 13.96 -2.93 6.93
CA GLY A 16 13.19 -1.99 6.12
C GLY A 16 12.92 -2.51 4.71
N ALA A 17 12.48 -1.64 3.82
CA ALA A 17 12.36 -1.97 2.41
C ALA A 17 13.73 -2.39 1.83
N THR A 18 13.74 -3.30 0.85
CA THR A 18 14.99 -3.81 0.28
C THR A 18 15.00 -3.58 -1.23
N ALA A 19 16.02 -2.89 -1.75
CA ALA A 19 16.19 -2.68 -3.18
C ALA A 19 16.02 -3.97 -4.00
N GLY A 20 15.21 -3.89 -5.07
CA GLY A 20 14.88 -4.98 -5.98
C GLY A 20 14.00 -6.08 -5.38
N LYS A 21 13.29 -5.81 -4.28
CA LYS A 21 12.34 -6.74 -3.64
C LYS A 21 10.90 -6.22 -3.73
N ASN A 22 9.99 -7.18 -3.57
CA ASN A 22 8.55 -7.00 -3.79
C ASN A 22 7.79 -6.74 -2.49
N GLU A 23 8.37 -6.02 -1.52
CA GLU A 23 7.60 -5.59 -0.36
C GLU A 23 6.52 -4.59 -0.77
N ILE A 24 5.32 -4.73 -0.20
CA ILE A 24 4.22 -3.80 -0.48
C ILE A 24 4.51 -2.46 0.20
N LYS A 25 4.53 -1.37 -0.58
CA LYS A 25 4.56 0.00 -0.04
C LYS A 25 3.24 0.34 0.64
N VAL A 26 3.32 0.97 1.80
CA VAL A 26 2.16 1.40 2.58
C VAL A 26 2.38 2.80 3.14
N SER A 27 1.30 3.57 3.24
CA SER A 27 1.27 4.78 4.04
C SER A 27 0.56 4.49 5.36
N PHE A 28 1.09 4.96 6.48
CA PHE A 28 0.48 4.74 7.80
C PHE A 28 0.77 5.90 8.74
N HIS A 29 -0.13 6.14 9.69
CA HIS A 29 0.10 7.18 10.70
C HIS A 29 0.89 6.60 11.88
N ASN A 30 2.13 7.05 12.06
CA ASN A 30 3.04 6.54 13.10
C ASN A 30 2.70 7.05 14.54
N GLY A 31 1.64 7.83 14.67
CA GLY A 31 1.19 8.47 15.92
C GLY A 31 1.52 9.96 15.98
N THR A 32 2.46 10.42 15.16
CA THR A 32 2.81 11.84 15.00
C THR A 32 2.42 12.38 13.63
N ALA A 33 2.71 11.62 12.57
CA ALA A 33 2.41 12.01 11.19
C ALA A 33 2.17 10.77 10.32
N VAL A 34 1.65 10.99 9.11
CA VAL A 34 1.61 9.98 8.06
C VAL A 34 3.00 9.77 7.52
N LYS A 35 3.41 8.51 7.42
CA LYS A 35 4.71 8.05 6.98
C LYS A 35 4.56 6.91 6.00
N GLU A 36 5.58 6.74 5.19
CA GLU A 36 5.68 5.62 4.27
C GLU A 36 6.47 4.48 4.90
N GLY A 37 6.20 3.28 4.42
CA GLY A 37 6.83 2.11 4.99
C GLY A 37 6.39 0.81 4.36
N THR A 38 6.61 -0.25 5.12
CA THR A 38 6.39 -1.63 4.68
C THR A 38 5.59 -2.42 5.69
N ILE A 39 4.96 -3.50 5.22
CA ILE A 39 4.29 -4.46 6.09
C ILE A 39 5.33 -5.43 6.66
N ILE A 40 5.38 -5.55 7.98
CA ILE A 40 6.22 -6.51 8.70
C ILE A 40 5.44 -7.79 9.01
N ARG A 41 4.15 -7.65 9.33
CA ARG A 41 3.33 -8.79 9.78
C ARG A 41 1.85 -8.55 9.55
N GLN A 42 1.16 -9.56 9.01
CA GLN A 42 -0.31 -9.58 8.99
C GLN A 42 -0.87 -10.14 10.30
N LYS A 43 -1.69 -9.37 11.02
CA LYS A 43 -2.38 -9.78 12.26
C LYS A 43 -3.83 -10.17 12.02
N GLY A 44 -4.44 -9.68 10.94
CA GLY A 44 -5.80 -10.00 10.54
C GLY A 44 -6.07 -9.62 9.08
N SER A 45 -7.33 -9.75 8.65
CA SER A 45 -7.74 -9.41 7.27
C SER A 45 -7.57 -7.93 6.92
N LYS A 46 -7.62 -7.05 7.93
CA LYS A 46 -7.42 -5.59 7.80
C LYS A 46 -6.44 -5.03 8.83
N ARG A 47 -5.72 -5.88 9.57
CA ARG A 47 -4.79 -5.43 10.61
C ARG A 47 -3.38 -5.89 10.29
N PHE A 48 -2.45 -4.95 10.26
CA PHE A 48 -1.07 -5.17 9.88
C PHE A 48 -0.14 -4.49 10.87
N VAL A 49 1.08 -4.98 10.96
CA VAL A 49 2.19 -4.30 11.62
C VAL A 49 3.02 -3.68 10.51
N CYS A 50 3.24 -2.37 10.60
CA CYS A 50 4.00 -1.57 9.65
C CYS A 50 5.27 -1.04 10.32
N ALA A 51 6.30 -0.77 9.53
CA ALA A 51 7.49 -0.04 9.96
C ALA A 51 7.81 1.05 8.94
N GLU A 52 8.27 2.20 9.44
CA GLU A 52 8.69 3.34 8.62
C GLU A 52 9.97 2.97 7.84
N THR A 53 10.06 3.38 6.59
CA THR A 53 11.30 3.21 5.82
C THR A 53 12.42 4.04 6.44
N GLY A 54 13.63 3.47 6.53
CA GLY A 54 14.82 4.18 7.04
C GLY A 54 14.84 4.44 8.57
N THR A 55 13.85 3.99 9.33
CA THR A 55 13.85 4.10 10.81
C THR A 55 14.07 2.73 11.46
N ALA A 56 15.06 2.62 12.34
CA ALA A 56 15.35 1.36 13.02
C ALA A 56 14.22 0.99 14.01
N ASP A 57 13.62 -0.18 13.78
CA ASP A 57 12.92 -1.02 14.77
C ASP A 57 11.61 -0.52 15.40
N THR A 58 10.93 0.48 14.82
CA THR A 58 9.60 0.89 15.33
C THR A 58 8.46 0.18 14.58
N GLU A 59 7.76 -0.72 15.27
CA GLU A 59 6.58 -1.43 14.77
C GLU A 59 5.28 -0.70 15.15
N HIS A 60 4.42 -0.41 14.18
CA HIS A 60 3.09 0.19 14.37
C HIS A 60 1.99 -0.78 13.95
N THR A 61 1.08 -1.13 14.86
CA THR A 61 -0.09 -1.94 14.50
C THR A 61 -1.19 -1.05 13.94
N CYS A 62 -1.42 -1.14 12.64
CA CYS A 62 -2.35 -0.30 11.90
C CYS A 62 -3.54 -1.10 11.35
N THR A 63 -4.65 -0.40 11.15
CA THR A 63 -5.85 -0.92 10.49
C THR A 63 -5.97 -0.31 9.10
N LEU A 64 -6.20 -1.17 8.10
CA LEU A 64 -6.40 -0.75 6.72
C LEU A 64 -7.66 0.11 6.62
N LYS A 65 -7.44 1.38 6.29
CA LYS A 65 -8.45 2.40 6.05
C LYS A 65 -8.63 2.60 4.55
N THR A 66 -9.84 2.95 4.16
CA THR A 66 -10.32 2.83 2.78
C THR A 66 -11.14 4.06 2.42
N GLY A 67 -11.09 4.47 1.15
CA GLY A 67 -11.90 5.59 0.66
C GLY A 67 -11.49 6.94 1.23
N ILE A 68 -10.23 7.07 1.64
CA ILE A 68 -9.64 8.33 2.05
C ILE A 68 -8.23 8.42 1.49
N LEU A 69 -7.73 9.65 1.35
CA LEU A 69 -6.35 9.89 0.98
C LEU A 69 -5.38 9.50 2.10
N PRO A 70 -4.15 9.04 1.77
CA PRO A 70 -3.11 8.76 2.76
C PRO A 70 -2.86 9.92 3.72
N ALA A 71 -2.86 11.17 3.22
CA ALA A 71 -2.69 12.37 4.03
C ALA A 71 -3.79 12.58 5.11
N ALA A 72 -4.94 11.93 4.97
CA ALA A 72 -6.06 11.99 5.91
C ALA A 72 -6.06 10.84 6.94
N LEU A 73 -5.06 9.95 6.90
CA LEU A 73 -4.94 8.85 7.87
C LEU A 73 -4.77 9.38 9.29
N SER A 74 -5.49 8.79 10.23
CA SER A 74 -5.36 9.05 11.67
C SER A 74 -4.47 7.99 12.35
N ALA A 75 -4.02 8.27 13.58
CA ALA A 75 -3.18 7.36 14.34
C ALA A 75 -3.76 5.92 14.40
N GLY A 76 -2.93 4.94 14.05
CA GLY A 76 -3.33 3.53 13.98
C GLY A 76 -4.07 3.14 12.69
N GLU A 77 -4.14 4.03 11.71
CA GLU A 77 -4.64 3.75 10.36
C GLU A 77 -3.50 3.63 9.35
N MET A 78 -3.74 2.86 8.30
CA MET A 78 -2.86 2.73 7.14
C MET A 78 -3.66 2.64 5.84
N SER A 79 -3.02 2.92 4.71
CA SER A 79 -3.53 2.71 3.36
C SER A 79 -2.51 1.91 2.55
N ILE A 80 -3.02 1.21 1.54
CA ILE A 80 -2.23 0.63 0.46
C ILE A 80 -2.80 1.25 -0.81
N MET A 81 -1.95 1.88 -1.62
CA MET A 81 -2.32 2.53 -2.87
C MET A 81 -2.01 1.62 -4.05
N VAL A 82 -2.82 1.72 -5.11
CA VAL A 82 -2.62 1.01 -6.37
C VAL A 82 -3.02 1.91 -7.53
N LEU A 83 -2.35 1.73 -8.67
CA LEU A 83 -2.70 2.41 -9.91
C LEU A 83 -3.60 1.51 -10.78
N GLY A 84 -4.73 2.07 -11.21
CA GLY A 84 -5.69 1.42 -12.12
C GLY A 84 -5.28 1.52 -13.59
N ALA A 85 -5.90 0.68 -14.43
CA ALA A 85 -5.70 0.73 -15.88
C ALA A 85 -6.40 1.93 -16.56
N ASP A 86 -7.19 2.67 -15.79
CA ASP A 86 -7.82 3.95 -16.11
C ASP A 86 -6.93 5.16 -15.75
N ALA A 87 -5.68 4.91 -15.32
CA ALA A 87 -4.73 5.92 -14.88
C ALA A 87 -5.17 6.70 -13.63
N GLU A 88 -6.06 6.13 -12.82
CA GLU A 88 -6.47 6.68 -11.53
C GLU A 88 -5.89 5.86 -10.37
N THR A 89 -5.66 6.49 -9.22
CA THR A 89 -5.15 5.82 -8.03
C THR A 89 -6.29 5.40 -7.10
N TYR A 90 -6.13 4.26 -6.45
CA TYR A 90 -7.14 3.68 -5.57
C TYR A 90 -6.56 3.21 -4.25
N THR A 91 -7.38 3.26 -3.20
CA THR A 91 -7.05 2.58 -1.93
C THR A 91 -7.52 1.14 -1.93
N VAL A 92 -6.75 0.25 -1.32
CA VAL A 92 -7.15 -1.14 -1.15
C VAL A 92 -8.04 -1.29 0.08
N SER A 93 -9.25 -1.83 -0.10
CA SER A 93 -10.17 -2.15 1.00
C SER A 93 -10.10 -3.57 1.53
N LYS A 94 -9.52 -4.46 0.72
CA LYS A 94 -9.29 -5.85 1.04
C LYS A 94 -8.16 -6.38 0.18
N ILE A 95 -7.25 -7.14 0.77
CA ILE A 95 -6.20 -7.85 0.05
C ILE A 95 -6.15 -9.31 0.51
N ALA A 96 -6.14 -10.24 -0.44
CA ALA A 96 -6.03 -11.67 -0.16
C ALA A 96 -5.41 -12.40 -1.35
N GLY A 97 -4.32 -13.13 -1.10
CA GLY A 97 -3.54 -13.74 -2.18
C GLY A 97 -3.13 -12.71 -3.22
N HIS A 98 -3.50 -12.94 -4.49
CA HIS A 98 -3.16 -12.08 -5.62
C HIS A 98 -4.33 -11.19 -6.09
N LYS A 99 -5.28 -10.88 -5.18
CA LYS A 99 -6.43 -10.03 -5.47
C LYS A 99 -6.57 -8.90 -4.44
N VAL A 100 -7.02 -7.76 -4.93
CA VAL A 100 -7.40 -6.58 -4.14
C VAL A 100 -8.82 -6.16 -4.48
N THR A 101 -9.53 -5.62 -3.50
CA THR A 101 -10.72 -4.80 -3.75
C THR A 101 -10.31 -3.35 -3.60
N VAL A 102 -10.56 -2.55 -4.63
CA VAL A 102 -10.13 -1.15 -4.68
C VAL A 102 -11.30 -0.23 -4.35
N VAL A 103 -10.99 0.94 -3.78
CA VAL A 103 -11.95 1.97 -3.42
C VAL A 103 -11.38 3.34 -3.76
N ALA A 104 -12.19 4.16 -4.41
CA ALA A 104 -11.88 5.54 -4.75
C ALA A 104 -11.50 6.33 -3.48
N PRO A 105 -10.30 6.93 -3.40
CA PRO A 105 -9.85 7.65 -2.22
C PRO A 105 -10.43 9.07 -2.14
N SER A 106 -10.93 9.59 -3.26
CA SER A 106 -11.53 10.90 -3.41
C SER A 106 -12.71 10.84 -4.38
N GLY A 107 -13.50 11.92 -4.45
CA GLY A 107 -14.56 12.06 -5.45
C GLY A 107 -14.08 12.61 -6.79
N THR A 108 -12.78 12.78 -6.97
CA THR A 108 -12.17 13.31 -8.20
C THR A 108 -11.97 12.17 -9.20
N GLY A 109 -12.11 12.46 -10.50
CA GLY A 109 -11.98 11.44 -11.54
C GLY A 109 -13.26 10.65 -11.83
N SER A 110 -13.16 9.68 -12.73
CA SER A 110 -14.25 8.80 -13.13
C SER A 110 -14.52 7.69 -12.11
N ASN A 111 -13.49 7.30 -11.34
CA ASN A 111 -13.51 6.24 -10.35
C ASN A 111 -14.10 4.93 -10.89
N ALA A 112 -13.79 4.61 -12.15
CA ALA A 112 -14.42 3.52 -12.89
C ALA A 112 -14.21 2.13 -12.27
N LEU A 113 -13.15 1.98 -11.46
CA LEU A 113 -12.81 0.73 -10.78
C LEU A 113 -13.30 0.68 -9.32
N ASP A 114 -13.96 1.72 -8.80
CA ASP A 114 -14.41 1.77 -7.41
C ASP A 114 -15.26 0.54 -7.02
N GLY A 115 -14.95 -0.04 -5.87
CA GLY A 115 -15.59 -1.24 -5.34
C GLY A 115 -15.30 -2.54 -6.10
N THR A 116 -14.51 -2.51 -7.18
CA THR A 116 -14.21 -3.70 -7.98
C THR A 116 -13.12 -4.57 -7.35
N SER A 117 -13.09 -5.86 -7.70
CA SER A 117 -12.10 -6.83 -7.26
C SER A 117 -11.19 -7.21 -8.42
N LEU A 118 -9.92 -6.83 -8.33
CA LEU A 118 -8.93 -6.91 -9.40
C LEU A 118 -7.76 -7.78 -8.97
N GLN A 119 -7.02 -8.31 -9.95
CA GLN A 119 -5.69 -8.83 -9.66
C GLN A 119 -4.74 -7.65 -9.42
N TRP A 120 -3.61 -7.90 -8.77
CA TRP A 120 -2.57 -6.89 -8.63
C TRP A 120 -1.24 -7.45 -9.14
N GLN A 121 -0.34 -6.62 -9.62
CA GLN A 121 1.02 -6.98 -9.98
C GLN A 121 1.98 -5.86 -9.57
N MET A 122 3.27 -6.14 -9.51
CA MET A 122 4.29 -5.14 -9.21
C MET A 122 5.24 -4.97 -10.40
N GLY A 123 5.88 -3.80 -10.49
CA GLY A 123 6.84 -3.42 -11.55
C GLY A 123 6.25 -3.20 -12.95
N SER A 124 5.24 -3.96 -13.36
CA SER A 124 4.58 -3.82 -14.66
C SER A 124 3.36 -2.87 -14.59
N ALA A 125 3.13 -2.11 -15.67
CA ALA A 125 2.00 -1.18 -15.80
C ALA A 125 0.64 -1.86 -15.59
N ALA A 126 -0.33 -1.12 -15.03
CA ALA A 126 -1.70 -1.61 -14.88
C ALA A 126 -2.30 -2.00 -16.25
N SER A 127 -3.21 -2.98 -16.24
CA SER A 127 -3.89 -3.46 -17.45
C SER A 127 -5.31 -3.91 -17.10
N SER A 128 -6.13 -4.20 -18.11
CA SER A 128 -7.53 -4.58 -17.86
C SER A 128 -7.65 -5.75 -16.88
N GLY A 129 -8.32 -5.51 -15.75
CA GLY A 129 -8.49 -6.50 -14.67
C GLY A 129 -7.32 -6.62 -13.69
N ILE A 130 -6.25 -5.83 -13.87
CA ILE A 130 -5.02 -5.88 -13.07
C ILE A 130 -4.58 -4.46 -12.68
N VAL A 131 -4.52 -4.18 -11.38
CA VAL A 131 -3.91 -2.94 -10.87
C VAL A 131 -2.40 -3.10 -10.68
N ARG A 132 -1.66 -1.99 -10.78
CA ARG A 132 -0.26 -1.95 -10.38
C ARG A 132 -0.18 -1.63 -8.89
N MET A 133 0.45 -2.52 -8.14
CA MET A 133 0.82 -2.36 -6.74
C MET A 133 2.23 -1.80 -6.68
N GLU A 134 2.42 -0.89 -5.75
CA GLU A 134 3.68 -0.20 -5.49
C GLU A 134 4.64 -1.07 -4.68
N GLU A 135 5.92 -1.06 -5.06
CA GLU A 135 7.00 -1.76 -4.35
C GLU A 135 7.72 -0.78 -3.43
N ALA A 136 7.95 -1.14 -2.18
CA ALA A 136 8.69 -0.26 -1.27
C ALA A 136 10.21 -0.27 -1.51
N GLY A 137 10.71 -1.33 -2.14
CA GLY A 137 12.14 -1.67 -2.18
C GLY A 137 13.00 -0.72 -3.00
N ASP A 138 12.57 -0.37 -4.21
CA ASP A 138 13.29 0.57 -5.07
C ASP A 138 13.03 2.04 -4.66
N ASP A 139 12.01 2.25 -3.84
CA ASP A 139 11.44 3.55 -3.45
C ASP A 139 11.77 3.92 -1.99
N ASP A 140 12.92 3.45 -1.50
CA ASP A 140 13.33 3.60 -0.09
C ASP A 140 14.13 4.89 0.19
N VAL A 141 14.37 5.69 -0.85
CA VAL A 141 15.04 6.98 -0.80
C VAL A 141 14.33 7.91 -1.77
N ALA A 142 13.95 9.12 -1.33
CA ALA A 142 13.48 10.19 -2.23
C ALA A 142 14.49 10.41 -3.36
N ASN A 143 14.26 9.75 -4.48
CA ASN A 143 15.19 9.63 -5.59
C ASN A 143 14.38 9.87 -6.89
N THR A 144 14.96 9.61 -8.06
CA THR A 144 14.31 9.86 -9.36
C THR A 144 13.46 8.70 -9.91
N ASP A 145 13.43 7.55 -9.26
CA ASP A 145 12.59 6.39 -9.60
C ASP A 145 11.32 6.26 -8.73
N ASP A 146 11.15 7.18 -7.78
CA ASP A 146 9.94 7.37 -6.96
C ASP A 146 8.71 7.59 -7.85
N ASP A 147 7.87 6.56 -7.96
CA ASP A 147 6.62 6.58 -8.71
C ASP A 147 5.38 6.59 -7.80
N ASP A 148 5.53 7.30 -6.68
CA ASP A 148 4.55 7.56 -5.63
C ASP A 148 3.10 7.63 -6.14
N PHE A 149 2.28 6.65 -5.76
CA PHE A 149 0.85 6.65 -6.09
C PHE A 149 0.02 7.59 -5.21
N THR A 150 0.63 8.64 -4.67
CA THR A 150 -0.10 9.65 -3.90
C THR A 150 -0.98 10.49 -4.84
N ASP A 151 -2.23 10.76 -4.46
CA ASP A 151 -3.18 11.61 -5.22
C ASP A 151 -2.77 13.11 -5.20
N ASN A 152 -1.49 13.39 -4.98
CA ASN A 152 -0.97 14.74 -4.78
C ASN A 152 0.25 15.07 -5.66
N ALA A 153 0.51 14.25 -6.68
CA ALA A 153 1.39 14.58 -7.80
C ALA A 153 0.69 15.50 -8.82
#